data_AF-A0A8B6J302-F1
#
_entry.id   AF-A0A8B6J302-F1
#
_cell.length_a   1.000
_cell.length_b   1.000
_cell.length_c   1.000
_cell.angle_alpha   90.00
_cell.angle_beta   90.00
_cell.angle_gamma   90.00
#
_symmetry.space_group_name_H-M   'P 1'
#
loop_
_entity.id
_entity.type
_entity.pdbx_description
1 polymer ?
#
loop_
_entity_poly.entity_id
_entity_poly.type
_entity_poly.pdbx_seq_one_letter_code
_entity_poly.pdbx_strand_id
1 'polypeptide(L)' 'MKYVIFSFEEGDYLCDNKDKLLIFESRGLAYQYMQKHYLKPIPLQKTKRIMYPTSYYQAPFKVQQVC' A
#
# COMPACT_ATOMS: atom_id res chain seq x y z
N MET A 1 9.32 -9.76 -15.25
CA MET A 1 7.97 -9.49 -14.71
C MET A 1 8.13 -8.43 -13.65
N LYS A 2 7.71 -7.21 -13.95
CA LYS A 2 7.78 -6.07 -13.04
C LYS A 2 6.42 -5.85 -12.39
N TYR A 3 6.39 -5.15 -11.27
CA TYR A 3 5.16 -4.83 -10.54
C TYR A 3 5.10 -3.34 -10.26
N VAL A 4 3.91 -2.77 -10.38
CA VAL A 4 3.62 -1.38 -10.06
C VAL A 4 2.44 -1.34 -9.10
N ILE A 5 2.32 -0.25 -8.36
CA ILE A 5 1.26 -0.07 -7.36
C ILE A 5 0.39 1.08 -7.83
N PHE A 6 -0.91 0.82 -7.98
CA PHE A 6 -1.90 1.82 -8.32
C PHE A 6 -2.65 2.27 -7.06
N SER A 7 -2.76 3.58 -6.87
CA SER A 7 -3.53 4.20 -5.80
C SER A 7 -4.91 4.59 -6.31
N PHE A 8 -5.98 4.05 -5.73
CA PHE A 8 -7.33 4.45 -6.10
C PHE A 8 -7.73 5.82 -5.54
N GLU A 9 -7.03 6.29 -4.50
CA GLU A 9 -7.27 7.61 -3.92
C GLU A 9 -6.72 8.72 -4.81
N GLU A 10 -5.51 8.55 -5.34
CA GLU A 10 -4.87 9.52 -6.25
C GLU A 10 -5.31 9.32 -7.70
N GLY A 11 -5.81 8.13 -8.05
CA GLY A 11 -6.18 7.76 -9.42
C GLY A 11 -4.98 7.51 -10.34
N ASP A 12 -3.78 7.38 -9.78
CA ASP A 12 -2.53 7.18 -10.50
C ASP A 12 -1.64 6.12 -9.82
N TYR A 13 -0.55 5.77 -10.49
CA TYR A 13 0.49 4.89 -9.96
C TYR A 13 1.37 5.60 -8.93
N LEU A 14 1.84 4.84 -7.94
CA LEU A 14 2.75 5.36 -6.95
C LEU A 14 4.09 5.75 -7.59
N CYS A 15 4.51 6.97 -7.30
CA CYS A 15 5.78 7.53 -7.71
C CYS A 15 6.69 7.77 -6.50
N ASP A 16 7.99 7.68 -6.72
CA ASP A 16 9.00 8.10 -5.76
C ASP A 16 9.02 9.65 -5.68
N ASN A 17 9.73 10.20 -4.69
CA ASN A 17 9.84 11.65 -4.44
C ASN A 17 10.44 12.48 -5.60
N LYS A 18 10.82 11.83 -6.70
CA LYS A 18 11.39 12.43 -7.92
C LYS A 18 10.47 12.23 -9.13
N ASP A 19 9.18 11.98 -8.90
CA ASP A 19 8.16 11.69 -9.91
C ASP A 19 8.51 10.51 -10.82
N LYS A 20 9.23 9.53 -10.28
CA LYS A 20 9.57 8.29 -11.00
C LYS A 20 8.65 7.18 -10.54
N LEU A 21 8.02 6.51 -11.50
CA LEU A 21 7.17 5.35 -11.26
C LEU A 21 7.89 4.30 -10.39
N LEU A 22 7.23 3.86 -9.32
CA LEU A 22 7.76 2.79 -8.47
C LEU A 22 7.55 1.43 -9.14
N ILE A 23 8.66 0.83 -9.54
CA ILE A 23 8.71 -0.46 -10.20
C ILE A 23 9.41 -1.46 -9.27
N PHE A 24 8.77 -2.60 -9.05
CA PHE A 24 9.26 -3.66 -8.19
C PHE A 24 9.56 -4.92 -9.00
N GLU A 25 10.66 -5.59 -8.68
CA GLU A 25 11.05 -6.87 -9.30
C GLU A 25 10.15 -8.03 -8.87
N SER A 26 9.51 -7.92 -7.70
CA SER A 26 8.62 -8.95 -7.19
C SER A 26 7.38 -8.35 -6.52
N ARG A 27 6.31 -9.15 -6.50
CA ARG A 27 5.08 -8.81 -5.79
C ARG A 27 5.31 -8.63 -4.29
N GLY A 28 6.23 -9.40 -3.71
CA GLY A 28 6.59 -9.30 -2.29
C GLY A 28 7.21 -7.95 -1.95
N LEU A 29 8.11 -7.44 -2.81
CA LEU A 29 8.74 -6.13 -2.63
C LEU A 29 7.70 -4.99 -2.68
N ALA A 30 6.72 -5.08 -3.59
CA ALA A 30 5.63 -4.11 -3.66
C ALA A 30 4.82 -4.08 -2.35
N TYR A 31 4.49 -5.24 -1.78
CA TYR A 31 3.77 -5.31 -0.49
C TYR A 31 4.62 -4.83 0.69
N GLN A 32 5.91 -5.14 0.72
CA GLN A 32 6.81 -4.64 1.77
C GLN A 32 6.88 -3.11 1.76
N TYR A 33 6.95 -2.51 0.56
CA TYR A 33 6.89 -1.07 0.41
C TYR A 33 5.57 -0.50 0.94
N MET A 34 4.43 -1.10 0.57
CA MET A 34 3.12 -0.68 1.08
C MET A 34 3.02 -0.75 2.60
N GLN A 35 3.51 -1.84 3.21
CA GLN A 35 3.48 -2.01 4.67
C GLN A 35 4.35 -0.97 5.39
N LYS A 36 5.47 -0.56 4.81
CA LYS A 36 6.35 0.42 5.44
C LYS A 36 5.80 1.84 5.36
N HIS A 37 5.17 2.20 4.24
CA HIS A 37 4.80 3.59 3.94
C HIS A 37 3.32 3.91 4.14
N TYR A 38 2.42 2.94 3.95
CA TYR A 38 0.97 3.20 3.90
C TYR A 38 0.18 2.36 4.90
N LEU A 39 0.83 1.56 5.75
CA LEU A 39 0.15 0.81 6.80
C LEU A 39 -0.43 1.77 7.84
N LYS A 40 -1.72 1.62 8.15
CA LYS A 40 -2.31 2.39 9.24
C LYS A 40 -1.71 1.94 10.58
N PRO A 41 -1.42 2.87 11.50
CA PRO A 41 -0.94 2.50 12.83
C PRO A 41 -1.99 1.62 13.51
N ILE A 42 -1.51 0.55 14.15
CA ILE A 42 -2.39 -0.35 14.90
C ILE A 42 -3.02 0.47 16.02
N PRO A 43 -4.36 0.54 16.11
CA PRO A 43 -5.01 1.28 17.18
C PRO A 43 -4.63 0.65 18.52
N LEU A 44 -4.09 1.46 19.43
CA LEU A 44 -3.88 1.07 20.83
C LEU A 44 -5.23 0.65 21.42
N GLN A 45 -5.37 -0.63 21.77
CA GLN A 45 -6.58 -1.17 22.37
C GLN A 45 -6.88 -0.44 23.69
N LYS A 46 -7.82 0.50 23.67
CA LYS A 46 -8.25 1.23 24.88
C LYS A 46 -9.31 0.47 25.70
N THR A 47 -10.03 -0.50 25.12
CA THR A 47 -11.02 -1.35 25.83
C THR A 47 -11.33 -2.62 25.04
N LYS A 48 -11.79 -3.70 25.70
CA LYS A 48 -12.26 -4.98 25.12
C LYS A 48 -13.55 -4.83 24.26
N ARG A 49 -13.68 -3.78 23.46
CA ARG A 49 -14.79 -3.63 22.50
C ARG A 49 -14.36 -4.16 21.14
N ILE A 50 -15.31 -4.83 20.51
CA ILE A 50 -15.21 -5.49 19.21
C ILE A 50 -14.56 -4.52 18.21
N MET A 51 -13.36 -4.87 17.73
CA MET A 51 -12.66 -4.14 16.68
C MET A 51 -13.32 -4.51 15.35
N TYR A 52 -14.05 -3.56 14.75
CA TYR A 52 -14.36 -3.65 13.33
C TYR A 52 -13.05 -3.75 12.54
N PRO A 53 -12.99 -4.51 11.43
CA PRO A 53 -11.81 -4.53 10.58
C PRO A 53 -11.62 -3.13 9.99
N THR A 54 -10.78 -2.32 10.62
CA THR A 54 -10.32 -1.07 10.04
C THR A 54 -9.47 -1.39 8.82
N SER A 55 -9.69 -0.64 7.74
CA SER A 55 -8.86 -0.69 6.52
C SER A 55 -7.38 -0.78 6.87
N TYR A 56 -6.68 -1.79 6.37
CA TYR A 56 -5.28 -2.09 6.74
C TYR A 56 -4.29 -1.03 6.21
N TYR A 57 -4.55 -0.48 5.02
CA TYR A 57 -3.76 0.58 4.39
C TYR A 57 -4.49 1.92 4.41
N GLN A 58 -3.73 3.01 4.29
CA GLN A 58 -4.22 4.39 4.24
C GLN A 58 -5.25 4.59 3.13
N ALA A 59 -4.94 4.07 1.94
CA ALA A 59 -5.75 4.13 0.74
C ALA A 59 -6.03 2.72 0.19
N PRO A 60 -6.99 2.55 -0.73
CA PRO A 60 -7.11 1.34 -1.52
C PRO A 60 -5.98 1.30 -2.55
N PHE A 61 -5.21 0.22 -2.56
CA PHE A 61 -4.10 0.01 -3.50
C PHE A 61 -4.29 -1.28 -4.30
N LYS A 62 -3.82 -1.28 -5.54
CA LYS A 62 -3.76 -2.47 -6.40
C LYS A 62 -2.34 -2.69 -6.89
N VAL A 63 -1.77 -3.85 -6.59
CA VAL A 63 -0.50 -4.27 -7.20
C VAL A 63 -0.82 -4.89 -8.56
N GLN A 64 -0.26 -4.29 -9.61
CA GLN A 64 -0.44 -4.73 -10.99
C GLN A 64 0.88 -5.24 -11.54
N GLN A 65 0.81 -6.39 -12.21
CA GLN A 65 1.94 -6.95 -12.94
C GLN A 65 2.08 -6.23 -14.29
N VAL A 66 3.30 -5.85 -14.63
CA VAL A 66 3.71 -5.23 -15.90
C VAL A 66 4.86 -6.04 -16.49
N CYS A 67 4.90 -6.13 -17.82
CA CYS A 67 5.85 -6.98 -18.55
C CYS A 67 7.28 -6.44 -18.45
#